data_AF-E1P6E8-F1
#
_entry.id   AF-E1P6E8-F1
#
_cell.length_a   1.000
_cell.length_b   1.000
_cell.length_c   1.000
_cell.angle_alpha   90.00
_cell.angle_beta   90.00
_cell.angle_gamma   90.00
#
_symmetry.space_group_name_H-M   'P 1'
#
loop_
_entity.id
_entity.type
_entity.pdbx_description
1 polymer ?
#
loop_
_entity_poly.entity_id
_entity_poly.type
_entity_poly.pdbx_seq_one_letter_code
_entity_poly.pdbx_strand_id
1 'polypeptide(L)'
;MENGSELSRSSQWWRWPILPLAAVLGALVGAFLLTLLQWIGMKMQGGFREDGWYFRYILPVISSAVFGWLYALITLNVAPRGKVIASVVMTTILGVLALLGLIFTWFYKLDDIGTAVQSTVGSIASLVAAIATIVSLKDEYTE
;
A
#
# COMPACT_ATOMS: atom_id res chain seq x y z
N MET A 1 40.56 13.85 -11.50
CA MET A 1 40.25 12.56 -10.85
C MET A 1 38.74 12.47 -10.62
N GLU A 2 37.93 12.41 -11.69
CA GLU A 2 36.45 12.46 -11.61
C GLU A 2 35.73 11.17 -12.04
N ASN A 3 36.45 10.16 -12.53
CA ASN A 3 35.80 8.96 -13.11
C ASN A 3 35.34 7.90 -12.09
N GLY A 4 35.48 8.16 -10.78
CA GLY A 4 35.17 7.18 -9.73
C GLY A 4 33.69 7.11 -9.32
N SER A 5 32.95 8.22 -9.43
CA SER A 5 31.56 8.30 -8.95
C SER A 5 30.50 7.86 -9.98
N GLU A 6 30.85 7.84 -11.27
CA GLU A 6 29.91 7.44 -12.33
C GLU A 6 29.71 5.92 -12.41
N LEU A 7 30.75 5.12 -12.14
CA LEU A 7 30.67 3.64 -12.13
C LEU A 7 29.75 3.10 -11.02
N SER A 8 29.60 3.83 -9.90
CA SER A 8 28.68 3.50 -8.80
C SER A 8 27.21 3.68 -9.20
N ARG A 9 26.92 4.58 -10.14
CA ARG A 9 25.55 4.93 -10.56
C ARG A 9 24.96 3.97 -11.60
N SER A 10 25.75 3.17 -12.32
CA SER A 10 25.23 2.23 -13.34
C SER A 10 24.87 0.84 -12.80
N SER A 11 25.35 0.47 -11.61
CA SER A 11 25.21 -0.89 -11.06
C SER A 11 23.96 -1.12 -10.19
N GLN A 12 23.12 -0.10 -9.92
CA GLN A 12 21.95 -0.27 -9.04
C GLN A 12 20.76 -1.01 -9.68
N TRP A 13 20.97 -1.70 -10.80
CA TRP A 13 19.93 -2.47 -11.49
C TRP A 13 19.28 -3.53 -10.58
N TRP A 14 20.03 -4.08 -9.63
CA TRP A 14 19.57 -5.09 -8.67
C TRP A 14 18.46 -4.58 -7.71
N ARG A 15 18.28 -3.26 -7.57
CA ARG A 15 17.22 -2.68 -6.73
C ARG A 15 15.83 -2.78 -7.36
N TRP A 16 15.75 -2.83 -8.69
CA TRP A 16 14.47 -2.92 -9.42
C TRP A 16 13.65 -4.17 -9.09
N PRO A 17 14.20 -5.41 -9.09
CA PRO A 17 13.43 -6.59 -8.70
C PRO A 17 13.09 -6.61 -7.20
N ILE A 18 13.85 -5.92 -6.35
CA ILE A 18 13.59 -5.85 -4.90
C ILE A 18 12.48 -4.84 -4.59
N LEU A 19 12.33 -3.79 -5.39
CA LEU A 19 11.35 -2.73 -5.21
C LEU A 19 9.91 -3.25 -4.97
N PRO A 20 9.34 -4.15 -5.80
CA PRO A 20 8.00 -4.67 -5.53
C PRO A 20 7.91 -5.47 -4.25
N LEU A 21 8.92 -6.26 -3.92
CA LEU A 21 8.96 -7.04 -2.69
C LEU A 21 9.04 -6.12 -1.46
N ALA A 22 9.91 -5.12 -1.49
CA ALA A 22 10.08 -4.18 -0.40
C ALA A 22 8.81 -3.34 -0.17
N ALA A 23 8.19 -2.85 -1.25
CA ALA A 23 6.94 -2.08 -1.17
C ALA A 23 5.80 -2.91 -0.58
N VAL A 24 5.60 -4.15 -1.05
CA VAL A 24 4.56 -5.04 -0.52
C VAL A 24 4.84 -5.42 0.93
N LEU A 25 6.04 -5.92 1.24
CA LEU A 25 6.37 -6.37 2.59
C LEU A 25 6.33 -5.24 3.60
N GLY A 26 6.91 -4.08 3.28
CA GLY A 26 6.90 -2.93 4.19
C GLY A 26 5.49 -2.36 4.40
N ALA A 27 4.66 -2.31 3.35
CA ALA A 27 3.27 -1.88 3.48
C ALA A 27 2.44 -2.87 4.31
N LEU A 28 2.63 -4.19 4.11
CA LEU A 28 1.98 -5.23 4.92
C LEU A 28 2.37 -5.12 6.40
N VAL A 29 3.66 -4.98 6.70
CA VAL A 29 4.14 -4.85 8.07
C VAL A 29 3.56 -3.60 8.73
N GLY A 30 3.59 -2.45 8.06
CA GLY A 30 3.06 -1.21 8.65
C GLY A 30 1.54 -1.23 8.82
N ALA A 31 0.79 -1.76 7.85
CA ALA A 31 -0.66 -1.92 7.99
C ALA A 31 -1.03 -2.90 9.12
N PHE A 32 -0.26 -3.98 9.28
CA PHE A 32 -0.42 -4.94 10.37
C PHE A 32 -0.16 -4.29 11.73
N LEU A 33 0.95 -3.55 11.88
CA LEU A 33 1.28 -2.85 13.13
C LEU A 33 0.22 -1.82 13.50
N LEU A 34 -0.31 -1.07 12.53
CA LEU A 34 -1.41 -0.13 12.78
C LEU A 34 -2.67 -0.84 13.26
N THR A 35 -3.04 -1.93 12.59
CA THR A 35 -4.22 -2.73 12.96
C THR A 35 -4.08 -3.28 14.38
N LEU A 36 -2.87 -3.75 14.74
CA LEU A 36 -2.56 -4.24 16.08
C LEU A 36 -2.63 -3.12 17.12
N LEU A 37 -2.11 -1.93 16.81
CA LEU A 37 -2.20 -0.75 17.67
C LEU A 37 -3.66 -0.34 17.90
N GLN A 38 -4.47 -0.29 16.84
CA GLN A 38 -5.90 0.03 16.93
C GLN A 38 -6.65 -1.01 17.76
N TRP A 39 -6.36 -2.30 17.55
CA TRP A 39 -6.95 -3.38 18.34
C TRP A 39 -6.62 -3.26 19.83
N ILE A 40 -5.35 -3.00 20.18
CA ILE A 40 -4.94 -2.77 21.58
C ILE A 40 -5.65 -1.56 22.17
N GLY A 41 -5.66 -0.43 21.45
CA GLY A 41 -6.32 0.80 21.90
C GLY A 41 -7.80 0.59 22.21
N MET A 42 -8.50 -0.20 21.38
CA MET A 42 -9.91 -0.53 21.60
C MET A 42 -10.12 -1.48 22.79
N LYS A 43 -9.25 -2.47 23.00
CA LYS A 43 -9.32 -3.36 24.17
C LYS A 43 -9.14 -2.57 25.48
N MET A 44 -8.30 -1.54 25.48
CA MET A 44 -8.11 -0.67 26.65
C MET A 44 -9.30 0.24 26.94
N GLN A 45 -10.08 0.63 25.93
CA GLN A 45 -11.25 1.51 26.09
C GLN A 45 -12.53 0.79 26.53
N GLY A 46 -12.54 -0.55 26.56
CA GLY A 46 -13.58 -1.34 27.25
C GLY A 46 -15.01 -1.26 26.69
N GLY A 47 -15.20 -0.97 25.40
CA GLY A 47 -16.54 -0.67 24.86
C GLY A 47 -16.90 -1.21 23.47
N PHE A 48 -15.96 -1.80 22.71
CA PHE A 48 -16.23 -2.20 21.33
C PHE A 48 -16.43 -3.72 21.19
N ARG A 49 -17.58 -4.10 20.64
CA ARG A 49 -17.84 -5.47 20.18
C ARG A 49 -17.11 -5.72 18.86
N GLU A 50 -16.42 -6.86 18.76
CA GLU A 50 -15.68 -7.27 17.56
C GLU A 50 -16.59 -7.46 16.33
N ASP A 51 -17.87 -7.78 16.56
CA ASP A 51 -18.89 -7.87 15.50
C ASP A 51 -19.51 -6.51 15.11
N GLY A 52 -18.98 -5.41 15.63
CA GLY A 52 -19.46 -4.07 15.33
C GLY A 52 -19.22 -3.67 13.87
N TRP A 53 -20.13 -2.87 13.32
CA TRP A 53 -19.97 -2.25 11.98
C TRP A 53 -18.63 -1.53 11.82
N TYR A 54 -18.09 -0.99 12.92
CA TYR A 54 -16.76 -0.37 12.96
C TYR A 54 -15.64 -1.33 12.54
N PHE A 55 -15.61 -2.54 13.10
CA PHE A 55 -14.59 -3.56 12.77
C PHE A 55 -14.79 -4.13 11.36
N ARG A 56 -16.04 -4.22 10.91
CA ARG A 56 -16.36 -4.78 9.60
C ARG A 56 -16.09 -3.81 8.44
N TYR A 57 -16.26 -2.51 8.65
CA TYR A 57 -16.21 -1.53 7.55
C TYR A 57 -15.18 -0.42 7.76
N ILE A 58 -15.01 0.13 8.96
CA ILE A 58 -14.14 1.30 9.18
C ILE A 58 -12.68 0.88 9.33
N LEU A 59 -12.40 -0.08 10.21
CA LEU A 59 -11.05 -0.56 10.47
C LEU A 59 -10.36 -1.07 9.18
N PRO A 60 -11.00 -1.90 8.34
CA PRO A 60 -10.38 -2.40 7.13
C PRO A 60 -10.09 -1.29 6.11
N VAL A 61 -10.93 -0.25 6.05
CA VAL A 61 -10.73 0.91 5.19
C VAL A 61 -9.52 1.73 5.64
N ILE A 62 -9.38 1.97 6.94
CA ILE A 62 -8.21 2.68 7.49
C ILE A 62 -6.94 1.88 7.25
N SER A 63 -6.94 0.57 7.56
CA SER A 63 -5.76 -0.29 7.34
C SER A 63 -5.38 -0.36 5.85
N SER A 64 -6.37 -0.41 4.96
CA SER A 64 -6.15 -0.40 3.51
C SER A 64 -5.58 0.94 3.04
N ALA A 65 -6.10 2.07 3.52
CA ALA A 65 -5.56 3.39 3.21
C ALA A 65 -4.10 3.51 3.68
N VAL A 66 -3.76 3.04 4.88
CA VAL A 66 -2.38 3.05 5.37
C VAL A 66 -1.49 2.13 4.55
N PHE A 67 -1.98 0.96 4.14
CA PHE A 67 -1.27 0.10 3.20
C PHE A 67 -0.93 0.83 1.90
N GLY A 68 -1.91 1.47 1.26
CA GLY A 68 -1.72 2.24 0.03
C GLY A 68 -0.72 3.38 0.20
N TRP A 69 -0.84 4.13 1.30
CA TRP A 69 0.08 5.22 1.63
C TRP A 69 1.53 4.72 1.78
N LEU A 70 1.75 3.67 2.59
CA LEU A 70 3.07 3.07 2.80
C LEU A 70 3.65 2.48 1.52
N TYR A 71 2.81 1.81 0.72
CA TYR A 71 3.23 1.20 -0.53
C TYR A 71 3.84 2.22 -1.49
N ALA A 72 3.15 3.35 -1.69
CA ALA A 72 3.63 4.45 -2.51
C ALA A 72 4.89 5.11 -1.89
N LEU A 73 4.88 5.35 -0.57
CA LEU A 73 5.99 5.98 0.13
C LEU A 73 7.28 5.15 0.05
N ILE A 74 7.20 3.84 0.31
CA ILE A 74 8.34 2.92 0.21
C ILE A 74 8.84 2.87 -1.23
N THR A 75 7.94 2.84 -2.21
CA THR A 75 8.34 2.84 -3.62
C THR A 75 9.13 4.11 -3.98
N LEU A 76 8.68 5.29 -3.54
CA LEU A 76 9.38 6.55 -3.74
C LEU A 76 10.78 6.55 -3.10
N ASN A 77 10.92 5.95 -1.91
CA ASN A 77 12.17 5.92 -1.17
C ASN A 77 13.18 4.88 -1.71
N VAL A 78 12.70 3.73 -2.20
CA VAL A 78 13.55 2.61 -2.65
C VAL A 78 13.97 2.76 -4.11
N ALA A 79 13.16 3.45 -4.94
CA ALA A 79 13.46 3.62 -6.36
C ALA A 79 14.80 4.36 -6.58
N PRO A 80 15.74 3.78 -7.34
CA PRO A 80 17.06 4.38 -7.55
C PRO A 80 17.01 5.60 -8.47
N ARG A 81 16.07 5.65 -9.41
CA ARG A 81 15.84 6.74 -10.38
C ARG A 81 14.37 6.81 -10.79
N GLY A 82 13.95 7.96 -11.31
CA GLY A 82 12.60 8.16 -11.83
C GLY A 82 11.53 7.83 -10.78
N LYS A 83 11.74 8.25 -9.53
CA LYS A 83 10.98 7.81 -8.35
C LYS A 83 9.47 7.97 -8.53
N VAL A 84 9.04 9.12 -9.03
CA VAL A 84 7.62 9.40 -9.31
C VAL A 84 7.07 8.44 -10.36
N ILE A 85 7.77 8.25 -11.48
CA ILE A 85 7.37 7.34 -12.56
C ILE A 85 7.30 5.90 -12.04
N ALA A 86 8.31 5.45 -11.29
CA ALA A 86 8.34 4.13 -10.67
C ALA A 86 7.14 3.94 -9.72
N SER A 87 6.82 4.95 -8.91
CA SER A 87 5.67 4.91 -7.99
C SER A 87 4.33 4.86 -8.72
N VAL A 88 4.19 5.59 -9.83
CA VAL A 88 3.01 5.53 -10.70
C VAL A 88 2.85 4.14 -11.31
N VAL A 89 3.93 3.56 -11.85
CA VAL A 89 3.91 2.21 -12.42
C VAL A 89 3.52 1.18 -11.36
N MET A 90 4.13 1.25 -10.18
CA MET A 90 3.82 0.35 -9.06
C MET A 90 2.38 0.48 -8.57
N THR A 91 1.88 1.70 -8.45
CA THR A 91 0.47 1.96 -8.07
C THR A 91 -0.49 1.44 -9.15
N THR A 92 -0.10 1.52 -10.42
CA THR A 92 -0.87 0.93 -11.53
C THR A 92 -0.91 -0.60 -11.42
N ILE A 93 0.24 -1.24 -11.13
CA ILE A 93 0.30 -2.69 -10.90
C ILE A 93 -0.59 -3.08 -9.71
N LEU A 94 -0.53 -2.33 -8.60
CA LEU A 94 -1.42 -2.53 -7.45
C LEU A 94 -2.90 -2.43 -7.87
N GLY A 95 -3.26 -1.45 -8.70
CA GLY A 95 -4.62 -1.29 -9.22
C GLY A 95 -5.08 -2.45 -10.09
N VAL A 96 -4.23 -2.97 -10.98
CA VAL A 96 -4.53 -4.14 -11.79
C VAL A 96 -4.73 -5.37 -10.91
N LEU A 97 -3.84 -5.61 -9.94
CA LEU A 97 -3.96 -6.73 -9.01
C LEU A 97 -5.21 -6.63 -8.12
N ALA A 98 -5.54 -5.43 -7.65
CA ALA A 98 -6.76 -5.17 -6.89
C ALA A 98 -8.00 -5.47 -7.74
N LEU A 99 -8.04 -5.00 -8.99
CA LEU A 99 -9.16 -5.25 -9.89
C LEU A 99 -9.33 -6.75 -10.19
N LEU A 100 -8.23 -7.46 -10.47
CA LEU A 100 -8.24 -8.91 -10.64
C LEU A 100 -8.76 -9.59 -9.38
N GLY A 101 -8.26 -9.21 -8.20
CA GLY A 101 -8.71 -9.74 -6.92
C GLY A 101 -10.21 -9.54 -6.71
N LEU A 102 -10.74 -8.35 -7.01
CA LEU A 102 -12.17 -8.06 -6.92
C LEU A 102 -12.99 -8.92 -7.89
N ILE A 103 -12.53 -9.11 -9.12
CA ILE A 103 -13.16 -10.05 -10.06
C ILE A 103 -13.23 -11.45 -9.42
N PHE A 104 -12.12 -11.96 -8.87
CA PHE A 104 -12.14 -13.26 -8.20
C PHE A 104 -13.12 -13.32 -7.02
N THR A 105 -13.10 -12.31 -6.14
CA THR A 105 -13.98 -12.23 -4.97
C THR A 105 -15.47 -12.22 -5.37
N TRP A 106 -15.85 -11.46 -6.41
CA TRP A 106 -17.24 -11.35 -6.83
C TRP A 106 -17.72 -12.54 -7.68
N PHE A 107 -16.85 -13.15 -8.50
CA PHE A 107 -17.26 -14.24 -9.40
C PHE A 107 -17.25 -15.61 -8.75
N TYR A 108 -16.28 -15.92 -7.90
CA TYR A 108 -16.13 -17.26 -7.34
C TYR A 108 -16.96 -17.51 -6.08
N LYS A 109 -17.67 -16.49 -5.57
CA LYS A 109 -18.53 -16.55 -4.37
C LYS A 109 -17.89 -17.34 -3.21
N LEU A 110 -16.59 -17.20 -3.05
CA LEU A 110 -15.85 -17.85 -1.97
C LEU A 110 -16.17 -17.22 -0.61
N ASP A 111 -16.62 -15.96 -0.63
CA ASP A 111 -16.85 -15.14 0.56
C ASP A 111 -18.30 -14.64 0.66
N ASP A 112 -18.72 -14.27 1.88
CA ASP A 112 -19.96 -13.54 2.15
C ASP A 112 -19.95 -12.17 1.43
N ILE A 113 -21.14 -11.67 1.06
CA ILE A 113 -21.34 -10.38 0.37
C ILE A 113 -20.68 -9.25 1.15
N GLY A 114 -20.74 -9.29 2.50
CA GLY A 114 -20.10 -8.28 3.33
C GLY A 114 -18.57 -8.22 3.15
N THR A 115 -17.92 -9.36 2.98
CA THR A 115 -16.47 -9.45 2.73
C THR A 115 -16.11 -8.93 1.33
N ALA A 116 -16.94 -9.23 0.33
CA ALA A 116 -16.76 -8.70 -1.03
C ALA A 116 -16.86 -7.17 -1.07
N VAL A 117 -17.85 -6.59 -0.37
CA VAL A 117 -17.99 -5.14 -0.20
C VAL A 117 -16.78 -4.57 0.53
N GLN A 118 -16.37 -5.18 1.64
CA GLN A 118 -15.19 -4.75 2.42
C GLN A 118 -13.91 -4.73 1.57
N SER A 119 -13.67 -5.79 0.78
CA SER A 119 -12.52 -5.86 -0.13
C SER A 119 -12.58 -4.77 -1.21
N THR A 120 -13.77 -4.47 -1.72
CA THR A 120 -13.99 -3.42 -2.73
C THR A 120 -13.65 -2.04 -2.16
N VAL A 121 -14.22 -1.68 -1.00
CA VAL A 121 -13.97 -0.37 -0.37
C VAL A 121 -12.51 -0.26 0.08
N GLY A 122 -11.93 -1.33 0.62
CA GLY A 122 -10.52 -1.38 0.99
C GLY A 122 -9.59 -1.16 -0.21
N SER A 123 -9.86 -1.83 -1.34
CA SER A 123 -9.08 -1.63 -2.58
C SER A 123 -9.14 -0.19 -3.08
N ILE A 124 -10.32 0.44 -3.05
CA ILE A 124 -10.48 1.86 -3.40
C ILE A 124 -9.69 2.74 -2.43
N ALA A 125 -9.80 2.51 -1.13
CA ALA A 125 -9.09 3.27 -0.11
C ALA A 125 -7.56 3.18 -0.27
N SER A 126 -7.03 1.99 -0.53
CA SER A 126 -5.61 1.77 -0.83
C SER A 126 -5.17 2.57 -2.05
N LEU A 127 -5.92 2.53 -3.15
CA LEU A 127 -5.55 3.24 -4.38
C LEU A 127 -5.61 4.76 -4.21
N VAL A 128 -6.66 5.28 -3.58
CA VAL A 128 -6.80 6.71 -3.30
C VAL A 128 -5.64 7.19 -2.41
N ALA A 129 -5.30 6.44 -1.36
CA ALA A 129 -4.19 6.79 -0.48
C ALA A 129 -2.84 6.75 -1.22
N ALA A 130 -2.57 5.72 -2.02
CA ALA A 130 -1.35 5.62 -2.82
C ALA A 130 -1.21 6.81 -3.80
N ILE A 131 -2.28 7.15 -4.52
CA ILE A 131 -2.31 8.29 -5.44
C ILE A 131 -2.10 9.60 -4.68
N ALA A 132 -2.80 9.80 -3.56
CA ALA A 132 -2.66 10.99 -2.73
C ALA A 132 -1.21 11.18 -2.26
N THR A 133 -0.54 10.12 -1.82
CA THR A 133 0.89 10.14 -1.44
C THR A 133 1.79 10.58 -2.59
N ILE A 134 1.57 10.01 -3.79
CA ILE A 134 2.36 10.39 -4.96
C ILE A 134 2.15 11.86 -5.28
N VAL A 135 0.90 12.33 -5.29
CA VAL A 135 0.58 13.73 -5.57
C VAL A 135 1.17 14.68 -4.53
N SER A 136 1.14 14.32 -3.24
CA SER A 136 1.66 15.17 -2.17
C SER A 136 3.19 15.25 -2.15
N LEU A 137 3.88 14.20 -2.58
CA LEU A 137 5.35 14.12 -2.51
C LEU A 137 6.05 14.29 -3.86
N LYS A 138 5.30 14.44 -4.97
CA LYS A 138 5.91 14.50 -6.31
C LYS A 138 6.98 15.59 -6.42
N ASP A 139 6.75 16.74 -5.81
CA ASP A 139 7.63 17.91 -5.95
C ASP A 139 8.97 17.65 -5.25
N GLU A 140 8.96 16.98 -4.08
CA GLU A 140 10.17 16.60 -3.34
C GLU A 140 11.05 15.57 -4.07
N TYR A 141 10.49 14.82 -5.01
CA TYR A 141 11.18 13.73 -5.73
C TYR A 141 11.43 14.01 -7.22
N THR A 142 11.09 15.21 -7.69
CA THR A 142 11.29 15.64 -9.09
C THR A 142 12.49 16.60 -9.24
N GLU A 143 13.09 17.05 -8.14
CA GLU A 143 14.38 17.78 -8.10
C GLU A 143 15.58 16.86 -8.35
#